data_AF-A0A8J8DA71-F1
#
_entry.id   AF-A0A8J8DA71-F1
#
_cell.length_a   1.000
_cell.length_b   1.000
_cell.length_c   1.000
_cell.angle_alpha   90.00
_cell.angle_beta   90.00
_cell.angle_gamma   90.00
#
_symmetry.space_group_name_H-M   'P 1'
#
loop_
_entity.id
_entity.type
_entity.pdbx_description
1 polymer ?
#
loop_
_entity_poly.entity_id
_entity_poly.type
_entity_poly.pdbx_seq_one_letter_code
_entity_poly.pdbx_strand_id
1 'polypeptide(L)'
;MAADEQIKINELIEKETAALRYPSLRFNTGINFGRTESAAGQTLLNQSYGPFAGLSVTVPIYNGGIYKKQQQIASVNTKIAKTQKQSLLLNLQND
;
A
#
# COMPACT_ATOMS: atom_id res chain seq x y z
N MET A 1 -20.48 -17.09 5.96
CA MET A 1 -19.43 -16.34 6.69
C MET A 1 -18.31 -15.86 5.76
N ALA A 2 -17.69 -16.71 4.93
CA ALA A 2 -16.62 -16.29 4.01
C ALA A 2 -17.01 -15.16 3.01
N ALA A 3 -18.23 -15.17 2.47
CA ALA A 3 -18.69 -14.15 1.52
C ALA A 3 -18.85 -12.75 2.13
N ASP A 4 -19.27 -12.66 3.40
CA ASP A 4 -19.37 -11.38 4.13
C ASP A 4 -17.98 -10.80 4.41
N GLU A 5 -17.03 -11.65 4.76
CA GLU A 5 -15.65 -11.24 5.01
C GLU A 5 -15.00 -10.68 3.73
N GLN A 6 -15.26 -11.32 2.59
CA GLN A 6 -14.75 -10.87 1.31
C GLN A 6 -15.32 -9.52 0.88
N ILE A 7 -16.59 -9.22 1.18
CA ILE A 7 -17.16 -7.88 0.94
C ILE A 7 -16.45 -6.85 1.81
N LYS A 8 -16.22 -7.16 3.09
CA LYS A 8 -15.58 -6.25 4.04
C LYS A 8 -14.12 -5.96 3.66
N ILE A 9 -13.39 -6.97 3.18
CA ILE A 9 -12.03 -6.82 2.63
C ILE A 9 -12.05 -5.87 1.42
N ASN A 10 -12.98 -6.07 0.47
CA ASN A 10 -13.07 -5.20 -0.70
C ASN A 10 -13.44 -3.75 -0.33
N GLU A 11 -14.31 -3.53 0.65
CA GLU A 11 -14.65 -2.19 1.16
C GLU A 11 -13.43 -1.52 1.82
N LEU A 12 -12.60 -2.27 2.55
CA LEU A 12 -11.36 -1.75 3.12
C LEU A 12 -10.37 -1.35 2.02
N ILE A 13 -10.19 -2.18 1.00
CA ILE A 13 -9.32 -1.89 -0.16
C ILE A 13 -9.80 -0.64 -0.91
N GLU A 14 -11.11 -0.48 -1.07
CA GLU A 14 -11.69 0.72 -1.67
C GLU A 14 -11.37 1.98 -0.85
N LYS A 15 -11.47 1.89 0.47
CA LYS A 15 -11.15 2.98 1.39
C LYS A 15 -9.65 3.33 1.38
N GLU A 16 -8.78 2.32 1.39
CA GLU A 16 -7.33 2.50 1.26
C GLU A 16 -6.97 3.16 -0.08
N THR A 17 -7.61 2.72 -1.16
CA THR A 17 -7.41 3.28 -2.48
C THR A 17 -7.85 4.74 -2.57
N ALA A 18 -8.97 5.09 -1.92
CA ALA A 18 -9.39 6.48 -1.79
C ALA A 18 -8.39 7.29 -0.95
N ALA A 19 -7.77 6.67 0.06
CA ALA A 19 -6.80 7.32 0.94
C ALA A 19 -5.49 7.70 0.23
N LEU A 20 -5.16 7.06 -0.90
CA LEU A 20 -3.97 7.39 -1.71
C LEU A 20 -3.91 8.84 -2.22
N ARG A 21 -5.05 9.56 -2.21
CA ARG A 21 -5.10 10.98 -2.57
C ARG A 21 -4.67 11.92 -1.45
N TYR A 22 -4.63 11.45 -0.21
CA TYR A 22 -4.24 12.25 0.93
C TYR A 22 -2.73 12.28 1.11
N PRO A 23 -2.19 13.31 1.79
CA PRO A 23 -0.79 13.31 2.22
C PRO A 23 -0.48 12.08 3.07
N SER A 24 0.67 11.46 2.84
CA SER A 24 1.18 10.34 3.64
C SER A 24 2.34 10.80 4.52
N LEU A 25 2.35 10.35 5.77
CA LEU A 25 3.45 10.54 6.71
C LEU A 25 4.16 9.20 6.91
N ARG A 26 5.46 9.17 6.64
CA ARG A 26 6.32 7.98 6.76
C ARG A 26 7.41 8.24 7.77
N PHE A 27 7.48 7.39 8.78
CA PHE A 27 8.56 7.35 9.73
C PHE A 27 9.47 6.17 9.39
N ASN A 28 10.77 6.42 9.30
CA ASN A 28 11.78 5.45 8.91
C ASN A 28 12.88 5.43 9.95
N THR A 29 13.19 4.26 10.49
CA THR A 29 14.29 4.08 11.44
C THR A 29 15.09 2.85 11.07
N GLY A 30 16.38 2.84 11.37
CA GLY A 30 17.23 1.67 11.19
C GLY A 30 18.62 1.90 11.69
N ILE A 31 19.50 0.94 11.42
CA ILE A 31 20.94 1.04 11.69
C ILE A 31 21.67 0.82 10.37
N ASN A 32 22.67 1.65 10.09
CA ASN A 32 23.57 1.45 8.97
C ASN A 32 24.92 0.95 9.47
N PHE A 33 25.50 -0.01 8.77
CA PHE A 33 26.87 -0.47 8.94
C PHE A 33 27.46 -0.69 7.54
N GLY A 34 28.48 0.10 7.19
CA GLY A 34 29.14 0.03 5.90
C GLY A 34 30.64 0.24 6.08
N ARG A 35 31.44 -0.71 5.58
CA ARG A 35 32.90 -0.63 5.55
C ARG A 35 33.32 -0.56 4.09
N THR A 36 33.94 0.54 3.69
CA THR A 36 34.46 0.74 2.34
C THR A 36 35.98 0.88 2.42
N GLU A 37 36.71 -0.05 1.80
CA GLU A 37 38.17 0.00 1.67
C GLU A 37 38.53 0.37 0.23
N SER A 38 39.42 1.34 0.02
CA SER A 38 39.89 1.74 -1.31
C SER A 38 41.40 1.53 -1.43
N ALA A 39 41.81 0.74 -2.42
CA ALA A 39 43.20 0.30 -2.61
C ALA A 39 44.09 1.32 -3.36
N ALA A 40 43.52 2.33 -4.03
CA ALA A 40 44.26 3.31 -4.82
C ALA A 40 43.61 4.70 -4.72
N GLY A 41 44.16 5.55 -3.85
CA GLY A 41 43.78 6.97 -3.70
C GLY A 41 43.25 7.33 -2.30
N GLN A 42 44.05 8.06 -1.53
CA GLN A 42 43.82 8.92 -0.32
C GLN A 42 42.78 8.54 0.76
N THR A 43 41.96 7.50 0.62
CA THR A 43 40.97 7.07 1.63
C THR A 43 41.16 5.59 1.94
N LEU A 44 42.01 5.27 2.92
CA LEU A 44 42.41 3.91 3.26
C LEU A 44 41.28 3.06 3.88
N LEU A 45 40.29 3.67 4.57
CA LEU A 45 39.16 2.96 5.19
C LEU A 45 38.05 3.97 5.53
N ASN A 46 36.84 3.75 5.01
CA ASN A 46 35.65 4.50 5.40
C ASN A 46 34.67 3.56 6.11
N GLN A 47 34.55 3.70 7.43
CA GLN A 47 33.56 2.99 8.25
C GLN A 47 32.42 3.95 8.56
N SER A 48 31.25 3.69 7.99
CA SER A 48 30.00 4.35 8.35
C SER A 48 29.20 3.41 9.24
N TYR A 49 28.94 3.82 10.47
CA TYR A 49 28.09 3.09 11.42
C TYR A 49 27.23 4.10 12.16
N GLY A 50 25.93 3.80 12.27
CA GLY A 50 25.05 4.58 13.13
C GLY A 50 23.57 4.27 12.94
N PRO A 51 22.76 4.44 14.00
CA PRO A 51 21.31 4.47 13.86
C PRO A 51 20.89 5.69 13.03
N PHE A 52 19.81 5.54 12.30
CA PHE A 52 19.13 6.65 11.62
C PHE A 52 17.65 6.62 11.98
N ALA A 53 17.07 7.81 12.06
CA ALA A 53 15.64 8.04 12.19
C ALA A 53 15.29 9.21 11.28
N GLY A 54 14.21 9.08 10.50
CA GLY A 54 13.77 10.06 9.52
C GLY A 54 12.26 10.10 9.46
N LEU A 55 11.72 11.29 9.22
CA LEU A 55 10.30 11.51 9.01
C LEU A 55 10.13 12.15 7.63
N SER A 56 9.23 11.61 6.82
CA SER A 56 8.95 12.10 5.47
C SER A 56 7.45 12.30 5.27
N VAL A 57 7.08 13.46 4.73
CA VAL A 57 5.71 13.77 4.31
C VAL A 57 5.67 13.76 2.79
N THR A 58 4.77 13.00 2.19
CA THR A 58 4.59 12.96 0.74
C THR A 58 3.16 13.34 0.37
N VAL A 59 3.00 14.41 -0.41
CA VAL A 59 1.71 14.89 -0.90
C VAL A 59 1.65 14.76 -2.42
N PRO A 60 0.82 13.86 -2.97
CA PRO A 60 0.68 13.73 -4.42
C PRO A 60 -0.21 14.87 -4.96
N ILE A 61 0.39 15.84 -5.66
CA ILE A 61 -0.35 16.97 -6.25
C ILE A 61 -1.01 16.57 -7.59
N TYR A 62 -0.33 15.73 -8.38
CA TYR A 62 -0.86 15.22 -9.64
C TYR A 62 -0.27 13.84 -9.97
N ASN A 63 -1.11 12.90 -10.38
CA ASN A 63 -0.68 11.55 -10.79
C ASN A 63 -1.26 11.07 -12.14
N GLY A 64 -1.75 11.97 -12.98
CA GLY A 64 -2.34 11.58 -14.27
C GLY A 64 -3.70 10.87 -14.15
N GLY A 65 -4.40 11.03 -13.02
CA GLY A 65 -5.72 10.44 -12.80
C GLY A 65 -5.72 8.95 -12.42
N ILE A 66 -4.55 8.36 -12.17
CA ILE A 66 -4.40 6.95 -11.77
C ILE A 66 -5.17 6.67 -10.48
N TYR A 67 -5.17 7.57 -9.49
CA TYR A 67 -5.95 7.34 -8.25
C TYR A 67 -7.46 7.37 -8.47
N LYS A 68 -7.94 8.01 -9.54
CA LYS A 68 -9.37 7.97 -9.92
C LYS A 68 -9.74 6.64 -10.52
N LYS A 69 -8.91 6.13 -11.43
CA LYS A 69 -9.07 4.80 -12.02
C LYS A 69 -8.95 3.69 -10.97
N GLN A 70 -7.94 3.76 -10.10
CA GLN A 70 -7.73 2.79 -9.03
C GLN A 70 -8.97 2.71 -8.11
N GLN A 71 -9.53 3.86 -7.71
CA GLN A 71 -10.74 3.90 -6.89
C GLN A 71 -11.93 3.26 -7.61
N GLN A 72 -12.14 3.55 -8.90
CA GLN A 72 -13.21 2.95 -9.68
C GLN A 72 -13.07 1.43 -9.78
N ILE A 73 -11.85 0.92 -9.98
CA ILE A 73 -11.56 -0.52 -10.01
C ILE A 73 -11.90 -1.16 -8.66
N ALA A 74 -11.49 -0.54 -7.55
CA ALA A 74 -11.80 -1.04 -6.21
C ALA A 74 -13.31 -1.07 -5.95
N SER A 75 -14.04 0.01 -6.26
CA SER A 75 -15.51 0.05 -6.13
C SER A 75 -16.21 -1.01 -6.99
N VAL A 76 -15.69 -1.31 -8.19
CA VAL A 76 -16.22 -2.37 -9.05
C VAL A 76 -15.99 -3.74 -8.42
N ASN A 77 -14.79 -4.00 -7.87
CA ASN A 77 -14.49 -5.25 -7.18
C ASN A 77 -15.40 -5.47 -5.96
N THR A 78 -15.67 -4.42 -5.17
CA THR A 78 -16.65 -4.46 -4.08
C THR A 78 -18.04 -4.85 -4.58
N LYS A 79 -18.48 -4.29 -5.70
CA LYS A 79 -19.78 -4.64 -6.31
C LYS A 79 -19.81 -6.08 -6.79
N ILE A 80 -18.74 -6.57 -7.42
CA ILE A 80 -18.64 -7.98 -7.89
C ILE A 80 -18.78 -8.93 -6.70
N ALA A 81 -18.08 -8.67 -5.59
CA ALA A 81 -18.17 -9.50 -4.39
C ALA A 81 -19.59 -9.50 -3.78
N LYS A 82 -20.26 -8.34 -3.77
CA LYS A 82 -21.66 -8.23 -3.34
C LYS A 82 -22.60 -9.04 -4.24
N THR A 83 -22.42 -8.95 -5.56
CA THR A 83 -23.20 -9.72 -6.53
C THR A 83 -22.97 -11.21 -6.39
N GLN A 84 -21.71 -11.66 -6.21
CA GLN A 84 -21.41 -13.09 -5.99
C GLN A 84 -22.09 -13.63 -4.73
N LYS A 85 -22.10 -12.86 -3.63
CA LYS A 85 -22.86 -13.23 -2.44
C LYS A 85 -24.36 -13.35 -2.75
N GLN A 86 -24.93 -12.40 -3.48
CA GLN A 86 -26.34 -12.42 -3.84
C GLN A 86 -26.68 -13.64 -4.71
N SER A 87 -25.85 -13.96 -5.71
CA SER A 87 -26.01 -15.18 -6.51
C SER A 87 -25.91 -16.44 -5.65
N LEU A 88 -24.98 -16.51 -4.70
CA LEU A 88 -24.84 -17.66 -3.81
C LEU A 88 -26.09 -17.85 -2.94
N LEU A 89 -26.62 -16.77 -2.37
CA LEU A 89 -27.87 -16.78 -1.59
C LEU A 89 -29.08 -17.17 -2.45
N LEU A 90 -29.15 -16.69 -3.70
CA LEU A 90 -30.24 -17.02 -4.61
C LEU A 90 -30.23 -18.50 -5.00
N ASN A 91 -29.06 -19.09 -5.23
CA ASN A 91 -28.94 -20.53 -5.50
C ASN A 91 -29.32 -21.36 -4.27
N LEU A 92 -28.86 -20.97 -3.07
CA LEU A 92 -29.24 -21.62 -1.81
C LEU A 92 -30.73 -21.55 -1.47
N GLN A 93 -31.47 -20.61 -2.06
CA GLN A 93 -32.91 -20.47 -1.88
C GLN A 93 -33.72 -21.25 -2.93
N ASN A 94 -33.09 -21.67 -4.03
CA ASN A 94 -33.69 -22.48 -5.09
C ASN A 94 -33.40 -23.98 -4.94
N ASP A 95 -32.63 -24.39 -3.93
CA ASP A 95 -32.49 -25.76 -3.41
C ASP A 95 -33.38 -25.93 -2.16
#